data_AF-A0A3S0UAP8-F1
#
_entry.id   AF-A0A3S0UAP8-F1
#
_cell.length_a   1.000
_cell.length_b   1.000
_cell.length_c   1.000
_cell.angle_alpha   90.00
_cell.angle_beta   90.00
_cell.angle_gamma   90.00
#
_symmetry.space_group_name_H-M   'P 1'
#
loop_
_entity.id
_entity.type
_entity.pdbx_description
1 polymer ?
#
loop_
_entity_poly.entity_id
_entity_poly.type
_entity_poly.pdbx_seq_one_letter_code
_entity_poly.pdbx_strand_id
1 'polypeptide(L)'
;MNVNVNAHNRLTGENLYRPYIDNSNFVNQKYYVKKVYYGPYIKTIVLPLECINKFGKGNPTGIKNTGENETKLLNSRVCSQANCIRKAIHNFSGCKNMGFTTLTYAENMQDIKKANYHFKLFIKKIKYHFSKYKKNKYENLKYLVAYEYQYRGAVHFHIIFSEYILNKIIRKYWPYGYNKNLPVKNGTNEFISKYVEKYVVKAYSQEKSKNIYDLNTKAYRFSSNCTDPIVKVGVIEMC
;
A
#
# COMPACT_ATOMS: atom_id res chain seq x y z
N MET A 1 16.62 43.79 26.67
CA MET A 1 15.70 43.75 25.51
C MET A 1 15.29 42.31 25.27
N ASN A 2 14.10 41.91 25.74
CA ASN A 2 13.56 40.58 25.45
C ASN A 2 12.85 40.63 24.10
N VAL A 3 13.51 40.15 23.05
CA VAL A 3 12.87 39.97 21.76
C VAL A 3 11.94 38.77 21.89
N ASN A 4 10.64 39.03 21.99
CA ASN A 4 9.60 38.01 22.00
C ASN A 4 9.50 37.44 20.57
N VAL A 5 10.38 36.51 20.24
CA VAL A 5 10.36 35.82 18.95
C VAL A 5 9.26 34.78 19.01
N ASN A 6 8.12 35.05 18.35
CA ASN A 6 7.02 34.10 18.23
C ASN A 6 7.56 32.74 17.74
N ALA A 7 7.06 31.65 18.32
CA ALA A 7 7.39 30.32 17.84
C ALA A 7 6.84 30.14 16.43
N HIS A 8 7.76 30.03 15.48
CA HIS A 8 7.43 29.84 14.08
C HIS A 8 7.22 28.36 13.80
N ASN A 9 6.01 27.96 13.39
CA ASN A 9 5.73 26.59 13.00
C ASN A 9 6.35 26.32 11.61
N ARG A 10 7.59 25.81 11.58
CA ARG A 10 8.31 25.50 10.33
C ARG A 10 7.59 24.49 9.41
N LEU A 11 6.55 23.80 9.89
CA LEU A 11 5.77 22.85 9.09
C LEU A 11 4.50 23.47 8.46
N THR A 12 3.98 24.58 8.98
CA THR A 12 2.74 25.23 8.49
C THR A 12 2.93 26.70 8.08
N GLY A 13 4.03 27.35 8.46
CA GLY A 13 4.34 28.74 8.13
C GLY A 13 3.61 29.77 9.00
N GLU A 14 2.82 29.34 9.98
CA GLU A 14 2.05 30.24 10.86
C GLU A 14 2.84 30.67 12.10
N ASN A 15 2.60 31.92 12.53
CA ASN A 15 3.10 32.45 13.80
C ASN A 15 2.10 32.13 14.90
N LEU A 16 2.50 31.34 15.89
CA LEU A 16 1.64 30.99 17.03
C LEU A 16 1.64 32.14 18.05
N TYR A 17 0.46 32.63 18.43
CA TYR A 17 0.30 33.61 19.51
C TYR A 17 0.65 32.95 20.85
N ARG A 18 1.64 33.49 21.58
CA ARG A 18 2.01 32.99 22.92
C ARG A 18 1.38 33.89 24.00
N PRO A 19 0.52 33.37 24.89
CA PRO A 19 0.20 34.08 26.13
C PRO A 19 1.48 34.21 26.99
N TYR A 20 1.57 35.28 27.79
CA TYR A 20 2.73 35.56 28.62
C TYR A 20 2.79 34.52 29.77
N ILE A 21 3.73 33.58 29.68
CA ILE A 21 3.98 32.53 30.67
C ILE A 21 5.45 32.67 31.11
N ASP A 22 5.69 32.58 32.41
CA ASP A 22 7.02 32.65 33.03
C ASP A 22 7.94 31.56 32.47
N ASN A 23 9.14 31.94 32.04
CA ASN A 23 10.14 31.04 31.43
C ASN A 23 10.58 29.90 32.37
N SER A 24 10.42 30.05 33.68
CA SER A 24 10.74 29.02 34.69
C SER A 24 9.72 27.89 34.77
N ASN A 25 8.53 28.06 34.18
CA ASN A 25 7.44 27.08 34.19
C ASN A 25 7.33 26.25 32.90
N PHE A 26 8.29 26.37 31.97
CA PHE A 26 8.32 25.53 30.77
C PHE A 26 8.87 24.14 31.09
N VAL A 27 8.00 23.14 31.05
CA VAL A 27 8.46 21.75 30.84
C VAL A 27 8.60 21.58 29.33
N ASN A 28 9.79 21.87 28.79
CA ASN A 28 10.10 21.66 27.37
C ASN A 28 10.05 20.16 27.03
N GLN A 29 8.88 19.69 26.61
CA GLN A 29 8.71 18.31 26.18
C GLN A 29 8.95 18.22 24.67
N LYS A 30 9.93 17.40 24.30
CA LYS A 30 10.26 17.14 22.90
C LYS A 30 9.43 15.96 22.39
N TYR A 31 8.82 16.16 21.23
CA TYR A 31 8.01 15.16 20.56
C TYR A 31 8.59 14.83 19.19
N TYR A 32 8.67 13.55 18.89
CA TYR A 32 8.87 13.08 17.53
C TYR A 32 7.55 13.15 16.76
N VAL A 33 7.57 13.80 15.61
CA VAL A 33 6.42 13.94 14.72
C VAL A 33 6.72 13.30 13.38
N LYS A 34 5.85 12.40 12.94
CA LYS A 34 5.86 11.79 11.61
C LYS A 34 4.55 12.06 10.91
N LYS A 35 4.59 12.83 9.83
CA LYS A 35 3.47 13.07 8.92
C LYS A 35 3.61 12.18 7.69
N VAL A 36 2.60 11.36 7.43
CA VAL A 36 2.52 10.50 6.25
C VAL A 36 1.37 10.95 5.36
N TYR A 37 1.66 11.25 4.11
CA TYR A 37 0.71 11.78 3.13
C TYR A 37 0.27 10.67 2.17
N TYR A 38 -1.01 10.32 2.19
CA TYR A 38 -1.65 9.35 1.30
C TYR A 38 -2.55 10.07 0.30
N GLY A 39 -1.97 10.70 -0.72
CA GLY A 39 -2.75 11.51 -1.65
C GLY A 39 -3.43 12.66 -0.89
N PRO A 40 -4.78 12.75 -0.86
CA PRO A 40 -5.48 13.81 -0.13
C PRO A 40 -5.53 13.61 1.40
N TYR A 41 -5.03 12.48 1.95
CA TYR A 41 -5.09 12.19 3.38
C TYR A 41 -3.74 12.39 4.06
N ILE A 42 -3.76 12.79 5.34
CA ILE A 42 -2.57 12.93 6.18
C ILE A 42 -2.75 12.12 7.47
N LYS A 43 -1.79 11.25 7.78
CA LYS A 43 -1.67 10.62 9.10
C LYS A 43 -0.51 11.26 9.86
N THR A 44 -0.84 11.90 10.98
CA THR A 44 0.16 12.46 11.91
C THR A 44 0.35 11.48 13.06
N ILE A 45 1.59 11.12 13.33
CA ILE A 45 2.01 10.33 14.50
C ILE A 45 2.85 11.25 15.36
N VAL A 46 2.46 11.43 16.62
CA VAL A 46 3.16 12.23 17.63
C VAL A 46 3.51 11.31 18.78
N LEU A 47 4.79 11.23 19.12
CA LEU A 47 5.30 10.38 20.20
C LEU A 47 6.26 11.19 21.06
N PRO A 48 6.25 11.03 22.40
CA PRO A 48 7.30 11.60 23.24
C PRO A 48 8.67 11.11 22.77
N LEU A 49 9.66 12.01 22.69
CA LEU A 49 10.99 11.68 22.18
C LEU A 49 11.68 10.62 23.05
N GLU A 50 11.38 10.60 24.35
CA GLU A 50 11.85 9.57 25.28
C GLU A 50 11.41 8.16 24.87
N CYS A 51 10.18 7.99 24.37
CA CYS A 51 9.70 6.70 23.87
C CYS A 51 10.52 6.24 22.66
N ILE A 52 10.91 7.17 21.78
CA ILE A 52 11.73 6.87 20.60
C ILE A 52 13.13 6.43 21.03
N ASN A 53 13.75 7.17 21.95
CA ASN A 53 15.11 6.91 22.42
C ASN A 53 15.23 5.58 23.18
N LYS A 54 14.12 5.07 23.73
CA LYS A 54 14.04 3.74 24.36
C LYS A 54 14.00 2.59 23.35
N PHE A 55 13.73 2.83 22.06
CA PHE A 55 13.89 1.78 21.06
C PHE A 55 15.38 1.48 20.86
N GLY A 56 15.78 0.23 21.08
CA GLY A 56 17.18 -0.19 20.92
C GLY A 56 17.77 0.16 19.55
N LYS A 57 19.10 0.28 19.48
CA LYS A 57 19.81 0.51 18.21
C LYS A 57 19.41 -0.60 17.22
N GLY A 58 18.92 -0.21 16.05
CA GLY A 58 18.55 -1.14 14.97
C GLY A 58 19.73 -2.04 14.59
N ASN A 59 19.47 -3.16 13.91
CA ASN A 59 20.45 -4.21 13.63
C ASN A 59 21.78 -3.64 13.06
N PRO A 60 22.83 -3.48 13.88
CA PRO A 60 24.02 -2.70 13.49
C PRO A 60 24.91 -3.46 12.51
N THR A 61 24.74 -4.79 12.46
CA THR A 61 25.53 -5.69 11.63
C THR A 61 25.02 -5.79 10.19
N GLY A 62 23.81 -5.28 9.90
CA GLY A 62 23.18 -5.39 8.57
C GLY A 62 22.89 -6.82 8.11
N ILE A 63 23.14 -7.84 8.96
CA ILE A 63 22.96 -9.25 8.61
C ILE A 63 21.47 -9.49 8.35
N LYS A 64 21.16 -9.95 7.13
CA LYS A 64 19.81 -10.38 6.77
C LYS A 64 19.47 -11.62 7.58
N ASN A 65 18.33 -11.57 8.25
CA ASN A 65 17.87 -12.65 9.12
C ASN A 65 17.57 -13.89 8.28
N THR A 66 18.09 -15.06 8.68
CA THR A 66 17.93 -16.35 7.97
C THR A 66 16.53 -16.93 8.08
N GLY A 67 15.66 -16.35 8.92
CA GLY A 67 14.28 -16.78 9.10
C GLY A 67 14.06 -17.72 10.30
N GLU A 68 15.09 -18.03 11.09
CA GLU A 68 14.94 -18.92 12.25
C GLU A 68 14.16 -18.29 13.42
N ASN A 69 14.05 -16.97 13.46
CA ASN A 69 13.34 -16.26 14.53
C ASN A 69 11.90 -15.92 14.12
N GLU A 70 10.94 -16.73 14.59
CA GLU A 70 9.51 -16.64 14.26
C GLU A 70 8.89 -15.27 14.57
N THR A 71 9.24 -14.66 15.71
CA THR A 71 8.71 -13.35 16.11
C THR A 71 9.17 -12.24 15.15
N LYS A 72 10.44 -12.27 14.72
CA LYS A 72 10.96 -11.30 13.74
C LYS A 72 10.35 -11.50 12.35
N LEU A 73 10.11 -12.75 11.94
CA LEU A 73 9.40 -13.06 10.69
C LEU A 73 7.97 -12.51 10.72
N LEU A 74 7.24 -12.73 11.82
CA LEU A 74 5.89 -12.22 12.01
C LEU A 74 5.87 -10.68 11.92
N ASN A 75 6.76 -10.00 12.64
CA ASN A 75 6.86 -8.54 12.60
C ASN A 75 7.16 -8.01 11.18
N SER A 76 8.06 -8.67 10.46
CA SER A 76 8.36 -8.31 9.06
C SER A 76 7.13 -8.46 8.16
N ARG A 77 6.35 -9.54 8.33
CA ARG A 77 5.09 -9.76 7.59
C ARG A 77 4.07 -8.66 7.89
N VAL A 78 3.86 -8.34 9.16
CA VAL A 78 2.94 -7.26 9.59
C VAL A 78 3.36 -5.91 8.98
N CYS A 79 4.66 -5.58 9.02
CA CYS A 79 5.17 -4.35 8.41
C CYS A 79 4.98 -4.34 6.88
N SER A 80 5.20 -5.46 6.21
CA SER A 80 5.01 -5.60 4.77
C SER A 80 3.54 -5.42 4.36
N GLN A 81 2.61 -6.02 5.10
CA GLN A 81 1.18 -5.87 4.91
C GLN A 81 0.75 -4.40 5.10
N ALA A 82 1.20 -3.77 6.19
CA ALA A 82 0.93 -2.35 6.43
C ALA A 82 1.51 -1.45 5.33
N ASN A 83 2.67 -1.77 4.78
CA ASN A 83 3.24 -1.06 3.62
C ASN A 83 2.36 -1.24 2.37
N CYS A 84 1.86 -2.44 2.11
CA CYS A 84 0.95 -2.70 1.00
C CYS A 84 -0.34 -1.88 1.10
N ILE A 85 -1.01 -1.91 2.27
CA ILE A 85 -2.25 -1.15 2.51
C ILE A 85 -1.99 0.34 2.30
N ARG A 86 -0.91 0.88 2.88
CA ARG A 86 -0.52 2.28 2.73
C ARG A 86 -0.30 2.69 1.27
N LYS A 87 0.41 1.86 0.51
CA LYS A 87 0.65 2.11 -0.93
C LYS A 87 -0.64 2.01 -1.75
N ALA A 88 -1.52 1.08 -1.41
CA ALA A 88 -2.82 0.95 -2.07
C ALA A 88 -3.70 2.18 -1.83
N ILE A 89 -3.84 2.63 -0.58
CA ILE A 89 -4.58 3.85 -0.24
C ILE A 89 -4.02 5.04 -1.01
N HIS A 90 -2.70 5.25 -0.99
CA HIS A 90 -2.06 6.36 -1.70
C HIS A 90 -2.37 6.38 -3.20
N ASN A 91 -2.48 5.22 -3.85
CA ASN A 91 -2.62 5.13 -5.31
C ASN A 91 -4.05 5.03 -5.81
N PHE A 92 -4.97 4.49 -5.01
CA PHE A 92 -6.33 4.15 -5.44
C PHE A 92 -7.41 4.96 -4.71
N SER A 93 -7.06 5.61 -3.59
CA SER A 93 -8.04 6.43 -2.88
C SER A 93 -8.40 7.68 -3.67
N GLY A 94 -9.70 7.98 -3.75
CA GLY A 94 -10.24 9.08 -4.56
C GLY A 94 -10.40 8.74 -6.05
N CYS A 95 -10.07 7.53 -6.50
CA CYS A 95 -10.43 7.07 -7.84
C CYS A 95 -11.96 6.93 -7.96
N LYS A 96 -12.56 7.69 -8.88
CA LYS A 96 -14.03 7.80 -9.09
C LYS A 96 -14.66 6.64 -9.86
N ASN A 97 -13.86 5.75 -10.42
CA ASN A 97 -14.37 4.69 -11.27
C ASN A 97 -13.45 3.46 -11.21
N MET A 98 -13.21 2.93 -10.02
CA MET A 98 -12.33 1.77 -9.89
C MET A 98 -12.97 0.49 -10.44
N GLY A 99 -12.13 -0.47 -10.82
CA GLY A 99 -12.57 -1.80 -11.23
C GLY A 99 -11.97 -2.90 -10.37
N PHE A 100 -12.82 -3.82 -9.90
CA PHE A 100 -12.40 -5.05 -9.22
C PHE A 100 -12.54 -6.21 -10.15
N THR A 101 -11.41 -6.60 -10.73
CA THR A 101 -11.35 -7.71 -11.66
C THR A 101 -10.79 -8.92 -10.95
N THR A 102 -11.52 -10.00 -11.05
CA THR A 102 -11.09 -11.33 -10.67
C THR A 102 -10.86 -12.13 -11.94
N LEU A 103 -9.70 -12.78 -12.06
CA LEU A 103 -9.38 -13.70 -13.16
C LEU A 103 -9.18 -15.10 -12.62
N THR A 104 -9.91 -16.05 -13.19
CA THR A 104 -9.83 -17.46 -12.83
C THR A 104 -9.43 -18.25 -14.07
N TYR A 105 -8.49 -19.19 -13.94
CA TYR A 105 -8.22 -20.15 -15.01
C TYR A 105 -9.42 -21.08 -15.20
N ALA A 106 -9.71 -21.53 -16.42
CA ALA A 106 -10.67 -22.62 -16.63
C ALA A 106 -10.03 -23.95 -16.23
N GLU A 107 -8.77 -24.14 -16.61
CA GLU A 107 -7.92 -25.28 -16.24
C GLU A 107 -7.43 -25.18 -14.79
N ASN A 108 -6.94 -26.30 -14.24
CA ASN A 108 -6.30 -26.33 -12.92
C ASN A 108 -4.84 -25.85 -12.96
N MET A 109 -4.62 -24.62 -13.40
CA MET A 109 -3.29 -24.01 -13.49
C MET A 109 -2.71 -23.81 -12.08
N GLN A 110 -1.71 -24.60 -11.67
CA GLN A 110 -1.06 -24.46 -10.36
C GLN A 110 0.30 -23.72 -10.43
N ASP A 111 0.90 -23.64 -11.62
CA ASP A 111 2.19 -23.00 -11.84
C ASP A 111 2.08 -21.46 -11.80
N ILE A 112 2.55 -20.87 -10.70
CA ILE A 112 2.56 -19.42 -10.47
C ILE A 112 3.45 -18.69 -11.50
N LYS A 113 4.58 -19.28 -11.93
CA LYS A 113 5.51 -18.61 -12.87
C LYS A 113 4.83 -18.45 -14.23
N LYS A 114 4.22 -19.54 -14.72
CA LYS A 114 3.43 -19.52 -15.95
C LYS A 114 2.21 -18.59 -15.82
N ALA A 115 1.52 -18.64 -14.68
CA ALA A 115 0.37 -17.78 -14.44
C ALA A 115 0.73 -16.28 -14.44
N ASN A 116 1.86 -15.92 -13.84
CA ASN A 116 2.39 -14.56 -13.84
C ASN A 116 2.81 -14.08 -15.23
N TYR A 117 3.36 -14.98 -16.05
CA TYR A 117 3.67 -14.68 -17.45
C TYR A 117 2.39 -14.36 -18.25
N HIS A 118 1.36 -15.19 -18.13
CA HIS A 118 0.04 -14.94 -18.74
C HIS A 118 -0.57 -13.61 -18.26
N PHE A 119 -0.50 -13.32 -16.96
CA PHE A 119 -0.96 -12.06 -16.40
C PHE A 119 -0.20 -10.85 -16.99
N LYS A 120 1.12 -10.95 -17.15
CA LYS A 120 1.93 -9.89 -17.80
C LYS A 120 1.48 -9.66 -19.25
N LEU A 121 1.22 -10.73 -20.01
CA LEU A 121 0.70 -10.64 -21.38
C LEU A 121 -0.68 -9.99 -21.41
N PHE A 122 -1.56 -10.36 -20.49
CA PHE A 122 -2.90 -9.77 -20.35
C PHE A 122 -2.83 -8.24 -20.12
N ILE A 123 -2.01 -7.78 -19.17
CA ILE A 123 -1.81 -6.34 -18.92
C ILE A 123 -1.23 -5.64 -20.16
N LYS A 124 -0.26 -6.25 -20.85
CA LYS A 124 0.33 -5.69 -22.08
C LYS A 124 -0.73 -5.50 -23.17
N LYS A 125 -1.60 -6.50 -23.39
CA LYS A 125 -2.70 -6.44 -24.37
C LYS A 125 -3.73 -5.37 -24.01
N ILE A 126 -4.08 -5.22 -22.72
CA ILE A 126 -4.98 -4.17 -22.24
C ILE A 126 -4.38 -2.77 -22.49
N LYS A 127 -3.11 -2.57 -22.13
CA LYS A 127 -2.44 -1.27 -22.36
C LYS A 127 -2.41 -0.92 -23.84
N TYR A 128 -2.06 -1.88 -24.70
CA TYR A 128 -2.06 -1.70 -26.15
C TYR A 128 -3.46 -1.34 -26.69
N HIS A 129 -4.50 -2.05 -26.25
CA HIS A 129 -5.88 -1.75 -26.62
C HIS A 129 -6.24 -0.29 -26.33
N PHE A 130 -5.92 0.20 -25.14
CA PHE A 130 -6.27 1.57 -24.77
C PHE A 130 -5.42 2.64 -25.45
N SER A 131 -4.14 2.37 -25.70
CA SER A 131 -3.30 3.25 -26.50
C SER A 131 -3.87 3.43 -27.90
N LYS A 132 -4.30 2.33 -28.55
CA LYS A 132 -4.84 2.37 -29.92
C LYS A 132 -6.23 2.98 -30.04
N TYR A 133 -7.15 2.69 -29.11
CA TYR A 133 -8.59 2.98 -29.30
C TYR A 133 -9.18 4.05 -28.36
N LYS A 134 -8.45 4.55 -27.36
CA LYS A 134 -9.00 5.42 -26.30
C LYS A 134 -8.16 6.68 -26.02
N LYS A 135 -7.42 7.20 -27.01
CA LYS A 135 -6.63 8.45 -26.92
C LYS A 135 -5.82 8.55 -25.61
N ASN A 136 -5.07 7.49 -25.28
CA ASN A 136 -4.22 7.43 -24.07
C ASN A 136 -4.92 7.63 -22.71
N LYS A 137 -6.26 7.61 -22.62
CA LYS A 137 -6.99 7.74 -21.34
C LYS A 137 -6.54 6.76 -20.24
N TYR A 138 -6.00 5.61 -20.64
CA TYR A 138 -5.53 4.56 -19.74
C TYR A 138 -4.01 4.36 -19.78
N GLU A 139 -3.25 5.30 -20.37
CA GLU A 139 -1.78 5.27 -20.36
C GLU A 139 -1.25 5.18 -18.93
N ASN A 140 -1.93 5.86 -18.00
CA ASN A 140 -1.63 5.88 -16.58
C ASN A 140 -2.46 4.88 -15.76
N LEU A 141 -3.04 3.84 -16.36
CA LEU A 141 -3.79 2.82 -15.64
C LEU A 141 -2.92 2.15 -14.57
N LYS A 142 -3.27 2.41 -13.30
CA LYS A 142 -2.63 1.77 -12.14
C LYS A 142 -3.36 0.48 -11.81
N TYR A 143 -2.63 -0.50 -11.31
CA TYR A 143 -3.25 -1.70 -10.75
C TYR A 143 -2.49 -2.28 -9.56
N LEU A 144 -3.22 -2.95 -8.68
CA LEU A 144 -2.69 -3.83 -7.65
C LEU A 144 -3.25 -5.21 -7.93
N VAL A 145 -2.39 -6.21 -8.10
CA VAL A 145 -2.78 -7.61 -8.24
C VAL A 145 -2.30 -8.40 -7.03
N ALA A 146 -3.14 -9.30 -6.55
CA ALA A 146 -2.78 -10.38 -5.64
C ALA A 146 -3.22 -11.71 -6.24
N TYR A 147 -2.52 -12.78 -5.93
CA TYR A 147 -2.95 -14.12 -6.33
C TYR A 147 -3.27 -14.98 -5.12
N GLU A 148 -4.27 -15.82 -5.29
CA GLU A 148 -4.70 -16.84 -4.34
C GLU A 148 -4.91 -18.15 -5.08
N TYR A 149 -4.98 -19.24 -4.34
CA TYR A 149 -5.37 -20.54 -4.88
C TYR A 149 -6.86 -20.77 -4.61
N GLN A 150 -7.62 -21.08 -5.65
CA GLN A 150 -9.00 -21.53 -5.50
C GLN A 150 -9.03 -22.90 -4.81
N TYR A 151 -10.19 -23.34 -4.30
CA TYR A 151 -10.35 -24.64 -3.62
C TYR A 151 -9.74 -25.84 -4.41
N ARG A 152 -9.87 -25.84 -5.74
CA ARG A 152 -9.30 -26.86 -6.63
C ARG A 152 -7.78 -26.79 -6.85
N GLY A 153 -7.11 -25.75 -6.34
CA GLY A 153 -5.68 -25.50 -6.51
C GLY A 153 -5.32 -24.59 -7.69
N ALA A 154 -6.29 -24.11 -8.47
CA ALA A 154 -6.04 -23.22 -9.61
C ALA A 154 -5.67 -21.82 -9.13
N VAL A 155 -4.69 -21.19 -9.79
CA VAL A 155 -4.31 -19.79 -9.54
C VAL A 155 -5.49 -18.87 -9.86
N HIS A 156 -5.71 -17.90 -8.98
CA HIS A 156 -6.80 -16.94 -9.04
C HIS A 156 -6.26 -15.55 -8.77
N PHE A 157 -6.48 -14.61 -9.68
CA PHE A 157 -5.98 -13.24 -9.52
C PHE A 157 -7.10 -12.31 -9.03
N HIS A 158 -6.80 -11.56 -7.99
CA HIS A 158 -7.57 -10.43 -7.49
C HIS A 158 -6.89 -9.13 -7.89
N ILE A 159 -7.59 -8.29 -8.65
CA ILE A 159 -7.01 -7.08 -9.24
C ILE A 159 -7.88 -5.88 -8.90
N ILE A 160 -7.22 -4.83 -8.39
CA ILE A 160 -7.76 -3.47 -8.34
C ILE A 160 -7.19 -2.70 -9.52
N PHE A 161 -8.05 -2.13 -10.35
CA PHE A 161 -7.69 -1.14 -11.35
C PHE A 161 -8.12 0.26 -10.90
N SER A 162 -7.30 1.27 -11.18
CA SER A 162 -7.66 2.67 -10.93
C SER A 162 -8.86 3.13 -11.76
N GLU A 163 -9.13 2.45 -12.88
CA GLU A 163 -10.24 2.69 -13.78
C GLU A 163 -10.95 1.39 -14.15
N TYR A 164 -12.28 1.42 -14.24
CA TYR A 164 -13.09 0.29 -14.61
C TYR A 164 -12.91 -0.03 -16.09
N ILE A 165 -12.67 -1.31 -16.36
CA ILE A 165 -12.49 -1.87 -17.69
C ILE A 165 -13.72 -2.69 -18.05
N LEU A 166 -14.32 -2.44 -19.21
CA LEU A 166 -15.50 -3.20 -19.62
C LEU A 166 -15.23 -4.71 -19.66
N ASN A 167 -16.18 -5.51 -19.14
CA ASN A 167 -16.09 -6.98 -19.12
C ASN A 167 -15.76 -7.58 -20.49
N LYS A 168 -16.30 -7.03 -21.58
CA LYS A 168 -16.01 -7.45 -22.96
C LYS A 168 -14.52 -7.34 -23.30
N ILE A 169 -13.83 -6.30 -22.81
CA ILE A 169 -12.40 -6.08 -23.03
C ILE A 169 -11.59 -7.08 -22.21
N ILE A 170 -11.94 -7.26 -20.93
CA ILE A 170 -11.27 -8.24 -20.06
C ILE A 170 -11.35 -9.64 -20.66
N ARG A 171 -12.56 -10.08 -21.04
CA ARG A 171 -12.80 -11.40 -21.63
C ARG A 171 -12.04 -11.59 -22.94
N LYS A 172 -11.99 -10.56 -23.80
CA LYS A 172 -11.23 -10.59 -25.06
C LYS A 172 -9.73 -10.84 -24.84
N TYR A 173 -9.16 -10.29 -23.76
CA TYR A 173 -7.72 -10.35 -23.50
C TYR A 173 -7.30 -11.39 -22.46
N TRP A 174 -8.25 -12.02 -21.76
CA TRP A 174 -8.06 -13.14 -20.85
C TRP A 174 -8.68 -14.43 -21.41
N PRO A 175 -8.00 -15.13 -22.35
CA PRO A 175 -8.54 -16.34 -22.98
C PRO A 175 -8.46 -17.57 -22.07
N TYR A 176 -7.83 -17.48 -20.90
CA TYR A 176 -7.48 -18.63 -20.08
C TYR A 176 -8.60 -19.09 -19.13
N GLY A 177 -9.74 -18.38 -19.09
CA GLY A 177 -10.87 -18.79 -18.27
C GLY A 177 -11.86 -17.67 -17.99
N TYR A 178 -12.44 -17.69 -16.80
CA TYR A 178 -13.53 -16.82 -16.38
C TYR A 178 -13.02 -15.51 -15.78
N ASN A 179 -13.79 -14.44 -15.96
CA ASN A 179 -13.55 -13.18 -15.32
C ASN A 179 -14.83 -12.67 -14.63
N LYS A 180 -14.66 -12.07 -13.45
CA LYS A 180 -15.69 -11.27 -12.81
C LYS A 180 -15.15 -9.87 -12.65
N ASN A 181 -15.81 -8.86 -13.22
CA ASN A 181 -15.44 -7.47 -12.98
C ASN A 181 -16.60 -6.72 -12.33
N LEU A 182 -16.27 -5.99 -11.27
CA LEU A 182 -17.23 -5.18 -10.51
C LEU A 182 -16.77 -3.72 -10.52
N PRO A 183 -17.59 -2.78 -11.01
CA PRO A 183 -17.28 -1.36 -10.92
C PRO A 183 -17.47 -0.88 -9.48
N VAL A 184 -16.63 0.06 -9.05
CA VAL A 184 -16.77 0.75 -7.77
C VAL A 184 -16.77 2.25 -8.00
N LYS A 185 -17.92 2.85 -7.65
CA LYS A 185 -18.21 4.27 -7.90
C LYS A 185 -17.28 5.22 -7.14
N ASN A 186 -16.73 4.83 -6.00
CA ASN A 186 -15.75 5.65 -5.26
C ASN A 186 -14.83 4.76 -4.44
N GLY A 187 -13.53 4.80 -4.71
CA GLY A 187 -12.52 4.15 -3.88
C GLY A 187 -12.29 4.92 -2.59
N THR A 188 -12.97 4.54 -1.50
CA THR A 188 -12.68 5.08 -0.17
C THR A 188 -11.51 4.34 0.49
N ASN A 189 -10.83 4.99 1.44
CA ASN A 189 -9.75 4.38 2.23
C ASN A 189 -10.20 3.09 2.90
N GLU A 190 -11.38 3.12 3.52
CA GLU A 190 -11.95 1.96 4.23
C GLU A 190 -12.15 0.79 3.28
N PHE A 191 -12.76 1.06 2.13
CA PHE A 191 -13.04 0.03 1.15
C PHE A 191 -11.76 -0.58 0.55
N ILE A 192 -10.78 0.26 0.20
CA ILE A 192 -9.46 -0.21 -0.28
C ILE A 192 -8.76 -1.03 0.79
N SER A 193 -8.79 -0.57 2.05
CA SER A 193 -8.18 -1.27 3.18
C SER A 193 -8.81 -2.64 3.39
N LYS A 194 -10.14 -2.72 3.45
CA LYS A 194 -10.90 -3.99 3.56
C LYS A 194 -10.61 -4.93 2.41
N TYR A 195 -10.49 -4.42 1.18
CA TYR A 195 -10.16 -5.25 0.03
C TYR A 195 -8.74 -5.83 0.12
N VAL A 196 -7.74 -4.98 0.40
CA VAL A 196 -6.34 -5.39 0.52
C VAL A 196 -6.18 -6.35 1.69
N GLU A 197 -6.82 -6.09 2.82
CA GLU A 197 -6.85 -7.01 3.95
C GLU A 197 -7.43 -8.38 3.56
N LYS A 198 -8.56 -8.38 2.85
CA LYS A 198 -9.23 -9.63 2.47
C LYS A 198 -8.42 -10.51 1.51
N TYR A 199 -7.73 -9.93 0.53
CA TYR A 199 -7.12 -10.70 -0.57
C TYR A 199 -5.59 -10.62 -0.63
N VAL A 200 -4.98 -9.66 0.06
CA VAL A 200 -3.52 -9.57 0.20
C VAL A 200 -3.12 -10.13 1.54
N VAL A 201 -3.72 -9.67 2.64
CA VAL A 201 -3.33 -10.05 4.00
C VAL A 201 -3.77 -11.48 4.33
N LYS A 202 -4.99 -11.86 3.95
CA LYS A 202 -5.49 -13.24 4.17
C LYS A 202 -4.64 -14.30 3.47
N ALA A 203 -4.10 -13.99 2.29
CA ALA A 203 -3.19 -14.88 1.57
C ALA A 203 -1.88 -15.16 2.35
N TYR A 204 -1.51 -14.27 3.29
CA TYR A 204 -0.35 -14.43 4.18
C TYR A 204 -0.67 -15.10 5.52
N SER A 205 -1.91 -15.06 6.01
CA SER A 205 -2.27 -15.51 7.37
C SER A 205 -2.76 -16.96 7.44
N GLN A 206 -3.17 -17.57 6.33
CA GLN A 206 -3.62 -18.96 6.33
C GLN A 206 -2.44 -19.94 6.20
N GLU A 207 -2.19 -20.68 7.28
CA GLU A 207 -1.32 -21.87 7.37
C GLU A 207 -1.60 -22.94 6.28
N LYS A 208 -2.76 -22.88 5.64
CA LYS A 208 -3.20 -23.85 4.61
C LYS A 208 -2.89 -23.44 3.17
N SER A 209 -2.35 -22.25 2.93
CA SER A 209 -1.97 -21.91 1.56
C SER A 209 -0.60 -22.52 1.25
N LYS A 210 -0.52 -23.28 0.16
CA LYS A 210 0.76 -23.70 -0.47
C LYS A 210 1.73 -22.52 -0.72
N ASN A 211 1.30 -21.27 -0.48
CA ASN A 211 2.11 -20.04 -0.47
C ASN A 211 3.20 -20.02 0.63
N ILE A 212 3.17 -20.93 1.62
CA ILE A 212 4.23 -21.03 2.63
C ILE A 212 5.57 -21.47 2.01
N TYR A 213 5.55 -22.16 0.85
CA TYR A 213 6.76 -22.77 0.27
C TYR A 213 7.39 -22.01 -0.90
N ASP A 214 6.84 -20.86 -1.31
CA ASP A 214 7.47 -20.03 -2.34
C ASP A 214 7.97 -18.73 -1.70
N LEU A 215 8.85 -18.86 -0.70
CA LEU A 215 9.37 -17.81 0.20
C LEU A 215 9.97 -16.58 -0.52
N ASN A 216 10.14 -16.63 -1.84
CA ASN A 216 10.73 -15.57 -2.66
C ASN A 216 9.74 -14.90 -3.64
N THR A 217 8.50 -15.38 -3.76
CA THR A 217 7.51 -14.79 -4.67
C THR A 217 6.55 -13.89 -3.90
N LYS A 218 6.52 -12.59 -4.23
CA LYS A 218 5.57 -11.65 -3.61
C LYS A 218 4.14 -12.05 -3.97
N ALA A 219 3.28 -12.24 -2.96
CA ALA A 219 1.86 -12.57 -3.12
C ALA A 219 1.05 -11.47 -3.84
N TYR A 220 1.59 -10.25 -3.89
CA TYR A 220 0.98 -9.11 -4.56
C TYR A 220 2.01 -8.30 -5.36
N ARG A 221 1.52 -7.53 -6.32
CA ARG A 221 2.31 -6.63 -7.15
C ARG A 221 1.53 -5.37 -7.50
N PHE A 222 2.19 -4.23 -7.40
CA PHE A 222 1.71 -2.96 -7.94
C PHE A 222 2.23 -2.74 -9.36
N SER A 223 1.48 -2.00 -10.16
CA SER A 223 1.96 -1.48 -11.44
C SER A 223 3.15 -0.54 -11.24
N SER A 224 4.02 -0.43 -12.26
CA SER A 224 5.26 0.35 -12.18
C SER A 224 5.04 1.86 -11.96
N ASN A 225 3.86 2.37 -12.32
CA ASN A 225 3.46 3.76 -12.13
C ASN A 225 2.78 4.03 -10.77
N CYS A 226 2.72 3.05 -9.87
CA CYS A 226 2.28 3.27 -8.48
C CYS A 226 3.42 3.85 -7.64
N THR A 227 3.17 5.03 -7.04
CA THR A 227 4.13 5.76 -6.21
C THR A 227 4.00 5.37 -4.73
N ASP A 228 5.04 5.65 -3.96
CA ASP A 228 5.01 5.47 -2.50
C ASP A 228 4.51 6.73 -1.79
N PRO A 229 3.83 6.59 -0.63
CA PRO A 229 3.37 7.73 0.14
C PRO A 229 4.54 8.60 0.63
N ILE A 230 4.33 9.91 0.65
CA ILE A 230 5.36 10.87 1.11
C ILE A 230 5.40 10.82 2.65
N VAL A 231 6.59 10.72 3.21
CA VAL A 231 6.82 10.70 4.66
C VAL A 231 7.71 11.88 5.04
N LYS A 232 7.22 12.73 5.93
CA LYS A 232 7.99 13.81 6.56
C LYS A 232 8.13 13.51 8.05
N VAL A 233 9.33 13.61 8.57
CA VAL A 233 9.65 13.39 9.98
C VAL A 233 10.37 14.60 10.55
N GLY A 234 10.18 14.87 11.83
CA GLY A 234 10.85 15.94 12.55
C GLY A 234 10.65 15.80 14.05
N VAL A 235 11.39 16.62 14.81
CA VAL A 235 11.19 16.78 16.24
C VAL A 235 10.58 18.18 16.45
N ILE A 236 9.51 18.25 17.23
CA ILE A 236 8.94 19.51 17.69
C ILE A 236 9.16 19.63 19.19
N GLU A 237 9.33 20.86 19.66
CA GLU A 237 9.34 21.19 21.08
C GLU A 237 8.00 21.86 21.37
N MET A 238 7.25 21.29 22.31
CA MET A 238 6.03 21.91 22.79
C MET A 238 6.37 22.56 24.13
N CYS A 239 6.12 23.87 24.15
CA CYS A 239 6.28 24.75 25.29
C CYS A 239 4.92 24.85 26.00
#